data_AF-A0A1G7BTH5-F1
#
_entry.id   AF-A0A1G7BTH5-F1
#
_cell.length_a   1.000
_cell.length_b   1.000
_cell.length_c   1.000
_cell.angle_alpha   90.00
_cell.angle_beta   90.00
_cell.angle_gamma   90.00
#
_symmetry.space_group_name_H-M   'P 1'
#
loop_
_entity.id
_entity.type
_entity.pdbx_description
1 polymer ?
#
loop_
_entity_poly.entity_id
_entity_poly.type
_entity_poly.pdbx_seq_one_letter_code
_entity_poly.pdbx_strand_id
1 'polypeptide(L)'
;MTAARVLAIHLTESALWARSGAAEFFCPATVSASAAGLVFGMGLGLSDSAVVERHPIRYVDDRYLALGEGVFPMTEVLAGLVAHAAAGCGLDRPADLVVLTHPANWGRGRRGALSAAGRTVGREVTLVSVPDAVRRAAGADSEVAVLEVGLLASTASASGSLDCVHLGEWGSADLCLGGGEGDPTDSATATGEPGRAGEWVAALVAACPRWPARVLVTGEGPAGTGQVLLRALESGGRTATVATEVSGAEVVAGALALVSAPLPTALPEAAWREPADPAPSRGGSPGRRRVAAALAAVAAVTGLAVVGAGVLHSQDGTATAGSTAAWPAPAAGPAESVAAEPPVAQHVAPKTERGAVGRVELAVPPGWGERVAGRRPDRLELVRDDGGPARILLVQKELTPGADLDAVARTLRQRIAERPGVFRSLERAPADGREALTYREIPDPDSEVRWHVYVADGLQVSVGCQSLADRWEDLAGACDQAIRSTSVTLG
;
A
#
# COMPACT_ATOMS: atom_id res chain seq x y z
N MET A 1 -1.95 -36.78 -0.58
CA MET A 1 -1.90 -35.30 -0.52
C MET A 1 -0.80 -34.84 -1.46
N THR A 2 -1.15 -34.20 -2.57
CA THR A 2 -0.15 -33.52 -3.42
C THR A 2 0.44 -32.35 -2.63
N ALA A 3 1.76 -32.19 -2.66
CA ALA A 3 2.41 -31.03 -2.05
C ALA A 3 1.81 -29.73 -2.60
N ALA A 4 1.56 -28.75 -1.73
CA ALA A 4 1.05 -27.45 -2.15
C ALA A 4 2.04 -26.80 -3.13
N ARG A 5 1.54 -26.32 -4.27
CA ARG A 5 2.35 -25.62 -5.26
C ARG A 5 2.45 -24.15 -4.86
N VAL A 6 3.61 -23.79 -4.33
CA VAL A 6 3.94 -22.41 -3.98
C VAL A 6 4.78 -21.80 -5.10
N LEU A 7 4.42 -20.60 -5.53
CA LEU A 7 5.18 -19.76 -6.46
C LEU A 7 5.64 -18.52 -5.71
N ALA A 8 6.95 -18.31 -5.56
CA ALA A 8 7.50 -17.10 -4.98
C ALA A 8 8.10 -16.22 -6.10
N ILE A 9 7.83 -14.91 -6.08
CA ILE A 9 8.31 -13.94 -7.07
C ILE A 9 8.87 -12.71 -6.36
N HIS A 10 10.05 -12.28 -6.79
CA HIS A 10 10.65 -10.99 -6.48
C HIS A 10 10.75 -10.18 -7.77
N LEU A 11 10.13 -9.00 -7.79
CA LEU A 11 10.15 -8.07 -8.91
C LEU A 11 10.85 -6.80 -8.46
N THR A 12 12.00 -6.48 -9.03
CA THR A 12 12.69 -5.21 -8.86
C THR A 12 12.38 -4.27 -10.02
N GLU A 13 13.05 -3.10 -10.07
CA GLU A 13 12.87 -2.16 -11.16
C GLU A 13 13.39 -2.70 -12.50
N SER A 14 14.44 -3.52 -12.52
CA SER A 14 15.04 -4.01 -13.77
C SER A 14 14.86 -5.51 -14.01
N ALA A 15 14.48 -6.29 -12.99
CA ALA A 15 14.55 -7.75 -13.06
C ALA A 15 13.43 -8.46 -12.28
N LEU A 16 13.21 -9.70 -12.69
CA LEU A 16 12.23 -10.61 -12.14
C LEU A 16 12.93 -11.92 -11.78
N TRP A 17 12.72 -12.38 -10.55
CA TRP A 17 13.13 -13.71 -10.08
C TRP A 17 11.92 -14.47 -9.60
N ALA A 18 11.82 -15.74 -9.92
CA ALA A 18 10.75 -16.60 -9.46
C ALA A 18 11.24 -18.01 -9.12
N ARG A 19 10.52 -18.66 -8.20
CA ARG A 19 10.80 -20.04 -7.80
C ARG A 19 9.52 -20.80 -7.50
N SER A 20 9.43 -22.03 -7.98
CA SER A 20 8.40 -23.00 -7.58
C SER A 20 9.02 -24.39 -7.39
N GLY A 21 9.07 -24.87 -6.15
CA GLY A 21 9.79 -26.10 -5.81
C GLY A 21 11.28 -25.98 -6.15
N ALA A 22 11.75 -26.84 -7.06
CA ALA A 22 13.11 -26.84 -7.59
C ALA A 22 13.27 -26.01 -8.87
N ALA A 23 12.17 -25.56 -9.50
CA ALA A 23 12.22 -24.72 -10.68
C ALA A 23 12.53 -23.28 -10.27
N GLU A 24 13.56 -22.70 -10.86
CA GLU A 24 13.96 -21.30 -10.71
C GLU A 24 13.88 -20.61 -12.07
N PHE A 25 13.47 -19.35 -12.08
CA PHE A 25 13.31 -18.54 -13.28
C PHE A 25 13.83 -17.14 -13.02
N PHE A 26 14.52 -16.58 -14.01
CA PHE A 26 15.04 -15.22 -14.01
C PHE A 26 14.88 -14.60 -15.39
N CYS A 27 14.42 -13.35 -15.43
CA CYS A 27 14.43 -12.54 -16.65
C CYS A 27 14.52 -11.04 -16.29
N PRO A 28 14.87 -10.17 -17.24
CA PRO A 28 14.62 -8.74 -17.09
C PRO A 28 13.13 -8.47 -16.85
N ALA A 29 12.80 -7.39 -16.13
CA ALA A 29 11.42 -6.94 -15.91
C ALA A 29 10.83 -6.24 -17.14
N THR A 30 11.50 -6.31 -18.29
CA THR A 30 11.14 -5.58 -19.51
C THR A 30 9.78 -6.00 -20.05
N VAL A 31 9.05 -5.02 -20.56
CA VAL A 31 7.75 -5.18 -21.21
C VAL A 31 7.81 -4.46 -22.55
N SER A 32 7.31 -5.10 -23.60
CA SER A 32 7.24 -4.51 -24.93
C SER A 32 5.92 -4.75 -25.60
N ALA A 33 5.52 -3.83 -26.47
CA ALA A 33 4.34 -3.99 -27.31
C ALA A 33 4.69 -4.73 -28.61
N SER A 34 3.82 -5.66 -29.00
CA SER A 34 3.86 -6.33 -30.29
C SER A 34 2.47 -6.32 -30.94
N ALA A 35 2.38 -6.71 -32.22
CA ALA A 35 1.09 -6.84 -32.91
C ALA A 35 0.15 -7.86 -32.23
N ALA A 36 0.68 -8.79 -31.43
CA ALA A 36 -0.08 -9.82 -30.72
C ALA A 36 -0.38 -9.44 -29.26
N GLY A 37 0.03 -8.27 -28.79
CA GLY A 37 -0.09 -7.82 -27.40
C GLY A 37 1.25 -7.64 -26.69
N LEU A 38 1.25 -7.71 -25.37
CA LEU A 38 2.43 -7.51 -24.53
C LEU A 38 3.37 -8.71 -24.56
N VAL A 39 4.68 -8.44 -24.68
CA VAL A 39 5.77 -9.42 -24.60
C VAL A 39 6.66 -9.07 -23.42
N PHE A 40 7.01 -10.06 -22.61
CA PHE A 40 7.69 -9.91 -21.33
C PHE A 40 9.08 -10.56 -21.35
N GLY A 41 10.01 -10.04 -20.55
CA GLY A 41 11.30 -10.69 -20.29
C GLY A 41 12.30 -10.62 -21.45
N MET A 42 12.09 -9.71 -22.41
CA MET A 42 13.03 -9.54 -23.53
C MET A 42 14.38 -9.01 -23.06
N GLY A 43 15.47 -9.59 -23.59
CA GLY A 43 16.83 -9.11 -23.34
C GLY A 43 17.05 -7.68 -23.84
N LEU A 44 18.08 -7.02 -23.29
CA LEU A 44 18.45 -5.61 -23.54
C LEU A 44 19.03 -5.33 -24.95
N GLY A 45 18.56 -6.03 -25.99
CA GLY A 45 18.96 -5.76 -27.37
C GLY A 45 18.61 -4.35 -27.83
N LEU A 46 19.09 -3.96 -29.01
CA LEU A 46 18.83 -2.67 -29.67
C LEU A 46 17.37 -2.56 -30.17
N SER A 47 16.40 -2.81 -29.30
CA SER A 47 14.98 -2.60 -29.56
C SER A 47 14.67 -1.11 -29.48
N ASP A 48 13.75 -0.65 -30.32
CA ASP A 48 13.24 0.72 -30.29
C ASP A 48 12.68 1.04 -28.90
N SER A 49 13.25 2.07 -28.25
CA SER A 49 12.85 2.47 -26.90
C SER A 49 11.40 2.93 -26.82
N ALA A 50 10.78 3.30 -27.95
CA ALA A 50 9.38 3.72 -27.96
C ALA A 50 8.44 2.55 -27.60
N VAL A 51 8.76 1.33 -28.01
CA VAL A 51 7.89 0.15 -27.82
C VAL A 51 8.28 -0.72 -26.63
N VAL A 52 9.32 -0.35 -25.88
CA VAL A 52 9.87 -1.12 -24.77
C VAL A 52 9.99 -0.26 -23.52
N GLU A 53 9.36 -0.71 -22.43
CA GLU A 53 9.62 -0.21 -21.08
C GLU A 53 10.48 -1.22 -20.32
N ARG A 54 11.57 -0.73 -19.71
CA ARG A 54 12.55 -1.56 -18.99
C ARG A 54 12.27 -1.65 -17.50
N HIS A 55 11.48 -0.71 -16.98
CA HIS A 55 11.23 -0.51 -15.56
C HIS A 55 9.72 -0.32 -15.25
N PRO A 56 8.86 -1.24 -15.71
CA PRO A 56 7.40 -1.05 -15.67
C PRO A 56 6.85 -0.89 -14.25
N ILE A 57 7.50 -1.47 -13.24
CA ILE A 57 7.06 -1.36 -11.85
C ILE A 57 7.12 0.08 -11.31
N ARG A 58 7.91 0.97 -11.92
CA ARG A 58 7.98 2.39 -11.54
C ARG A 58 6.68 3.14 -11.82
N TYR A 59 5.87 2.64 -12.76
CA TYR A 59 4.59 3.19 -13.15
C TYR A 59 3.42 2.51 -12.43
N VAL A 60 3.67 1.81 -11.31
CA VAL A 60 2.63 1.07 -10.56
C VAL A 60 1.47 1.94 -10.08
N ASP A 61 1.69 3.24 -9.91
CA ASP A 61 0.63 4.20 -9.53
C ASP A 61 -0.15 4.73 -10.74
N ASP A 62 0.37 4.54 -11.95
CA ASP A 62 -0.29 4.96 -13.17
C ASP A 62 -1.40 3.98 -13.54
N ARG A 63 -2.43 4.50 -14.22
CA ARG A 63 -3.50 3.65 -14.75
C ARG A 63 -3.08 2.90 -16.00
N TYR A 64 -2.21 3.50 -16.80
CA TYR A 64 -1.83 2.98 -18.11
C TYR A 64 -0.34 3.17 -18.36
N LEU A 65 0.24 2.25 -19.13
CA LEU A 65 1.58 2.36 -19.71
C LEU A 65 1.46 2.53 -21.21
N ALA A 66 2.10 3.58 -21.74
CA ALA A 66 2.20 3.78 -23.18
C ALA A 66 3.43 3.05 -23.72
N LEU A 67 3.25 2.24 -24.76
CA LEU A 67 4.30 1.50 -25.47
C LEU A 67 4.07 1.63 -26.98
N GLY A 68 4.87 2.48 -27.63
CA GLY A 68 4.68 2.90 -29.00
C GLY A 68 3.35 3.63 -29.16
N GLU A 69 2.54 3.15 -30.10
CA GLU A 69 1.16 3.63 -30.32
C GLU A 69 0.13 2.95 -29.40
N GLY A 70 0.55 1.98 -28.58
CA GLY A 70 -0.32 1.21 -27.69
C GLY A 70 -0.43 1.81 -26.29
N VAL A 71 -1.62 1.70 -25.69
CA VAL A 71 -1.87 2.09 -24.29
C VAL A 71 -2.43 0.89 -23.54
N PHE A 72 -1.71 0.43 -22.52
CA PHE A 72 -1.99 -0.81 -21.80
C PHE A 72 -2.34 -0.53 -20.35
N PRO A 73 -3.41 -1.12 -19.77
CA PRO A 73 -3.69 -1.00 -18.36
C PRO A 73 -2.52 -1.51 -17.51
N MET A 74 -2.09 -0.74 -16.52
CA MET A 74 -0.98 -1.16 -15.63
C MET A 74 -1.29 -2.46 -14.88
N THR A 75 -2.57 -2.73 -14.62
CA THR A 75 -3.02 -4.01 -14.05
C THR A 75 -2.74 -5.19 -14.97
N GLU A 76 -2.84 -5.01 -16.29
CA GLU A 76 -2.53 -6.04 -17.28
C GLU A 76 -1.02 -6.23 -17.41
N VAL A 77 -0.25 -5.15 -17.40
CA VAL A 77 1.22 -5.19 -17.40
C VAL A 77 1.75 -5.99 -16.20
N LEU A 78 1.29 -5.67 -14.99
CA LEU A 78 1.72 -6.38 -13.78
C LEU A 78 1.24 -7.84 -13.75
N ALA A 79 -0.01 -8.10 -14.15
CA ALA A 79 -0.53 -9.47 -14.25
C ALA A 79 0.26 -10.30 -15.28
N GLY A 80 0.66 -9.69 -16.40
CA GLY A 80 1.47 -10.32 -17.43
C GLY A 80 2.88 -10.66 -16.97
N LEU A 81 3.55 -9.76 -16.21
CA LEU A 81 4.84 -10.07 -15.59
C LEU A 81 4.75 -11.26 -14.62
N VAL A 82 3.73 -11.27 -13.77
CA VAL A 82 3.49 -12.37 -12.82
C VAL A 82 3.14 -13.68 -13.56
N ALA A 83 2.35 -13.61 -14.62
CA ALA A 83 2.05 -14.76 -15.49
C ALA A 83 3.29 -15.28 -16.22
N HIS A 84 4.15 -14.38 -16.70
CA HIS A 84 5.41 -14.73 -17.35
C HIS A 84 6.33 -15.48 -16.37
N ALA A 85 6.43 -15.00 -15.13
CA ALA A 85 7.15 -15.69 -14.07
C ALA A 85 6.61 -17.10 -13.78
N ALA A 86 5.29 -17.24 -13.67
CA ALA A 86 4.64 -18.53 -13.44
C ALA A 86 4.91 -19.52 -14.59
N ALA A 87 4.79 -19.05 -15.84
CA ALA A 87 5.09 -19.83 -17.03
C ALA A 87 6.58 -20.21 -17.10
N GLY A 88 7.48 -19.29 -16.74
CA GLY A 88 8.91 -19.53 -16.66
C GLY A 88 9.31 -20.59 -15.64
N CYS A 89 8.55 -20.72 -14.55
CA CYS A 89 8.66 -21.82 -13.58
C CYS A 89 7.95 -23.12 -14.03
N GLY A 90 7.35 -23.16 -15.22
CA GLY A 90 6.69 -24.35 -15.77
C GLY A 90 5.33 -24.68 -15.16
N LEU A 91 4.63 -23.70 -14.58
CA LEU A 91 3.29 -23.92 -14.04
C LEU A 91 2.26 -24.10 -15.17
N ASP A 92 1.61 -25.26 -15.20
CA ASP A 92 0.54 -25.63 -16.15
C ASP A 92 -0.87 -25.36 -15.61
N ARG A 93 -0.98 -24.98 -14.33
CA ARG A 93 -2.23 -24.66 -13.62
C ARG A 93 -1.98 -23.63 -12.51
N PRO A 94 -3.00 -22.87 -12.07
CA PRO A 94 -2.81 -21.79 -11.08
C PRO A 94 -2.16 -22.29 -9.79
N ALA A 95 -1.15 -21.62 -9.23
CA ALA A 95 -0.50 -21.97 -7.97
C ALA A 95 -1.51 -22.07 -6.82
N ASP A 96 -1.22 -22.91 -5.82
CA ASP A 96 -2.05 -22.96 -4.62
C ASP A 96 -1.80 -21.72 -3.75
N LEU A 97 -0.54 -21.26 -3.69
CA LEU A 97 -0.12 -20.02 -3.05
C LEU A 97 0.89 -19.25 -3.91
N VAL A 98 0.67 -17.96 -4.08
CA VAL A 98 1.63 -17.02 -4.70
C VAL A 98 2.20 -16.11 -3.61
N VAL A 99 3.53 -16.05 -3.50
CA VAL A 99 4.25 -15.19 -2.58
C VAL A 99 4.91 -14.09 -3.39
N LEU A 100 4.50 -12.84 -3.17
CA LEU A 100 5.09 -11.69 -3.87
C LEU A 100 5.80 -10.81 -2.86
N THR A 101 7.05 -10.45 -3.14
CA THR A 101 7.75 -9.48 -2.31
C THR A 101 7.39 -8.05 -2.71
N HIS A 102 7.39 -7.11 -1.77
CA HIS A 102 7.24 -5.68 -2.07
C HIS A 102 8.26 -4.82 -1.31
N PRO A 103 8.65 -3.66 -1.85
CA PRO A 103 9.52 -2.72 -1.15
C PRO A 103 8.92 -2.21 0.17
N ALA A 104 9.77 -1.87 1.15
CA ALA A 104 9.30 -1.40 2.46
C ALA A 104 8.45 -0.12 2.37
N ASN A 105 8.80 0.79 1.47
CA ASN A 105 8.09 2.06 1.27
C ASN A 105 6.74 1.91 0.54
N TRP A 106 6.35 0.70 0.13
CA TRP A 106 5.11 0.51 -0.62
C TRP A 106 3.85 0.58 0.26
N GLY A 107 3.05 1.61 0.01
CA GLY A 107 1.72 1.77 0.58
C GLY A 107 0.72 0.70 0.15
N ARG A 108 -0.49 0.77 0.72
CA ARG A 108 -1.56 -0.22 0.48
C ARG A 108 -2.00 -0.30 -0.98
N GLY A 109 -1.95 0.81 -1.73
CA GLY A 109 -2.35 0.86 -3.14
C GLY A 109 -1.48 -0.02 -4.02
N ARG A 110 -0.17 0.25 -4.06
CA ARG A 110 0.83 -0.53 -4.81
C ARG A 110 0.82 -2.00 -4.42
N ARG A 111 0.75 -2.31 -3.11
CA ARG A 111 0.60 -3.68 -2.59
C ARG A 111 -0.70 -4.34 -3.07
N GLY A 112 -1.80 -3.58 -3.15
CA GLY A 112 -3.07 -4.04 -3.68
C GLY A 112 -3.00 -4.41 -5.17
N ALA A 113 -2.34 -3.57 -5.98
CA ALA A 113 -2.11 -3.83 -7.40
C ALA A 113 -1.27 -5.10 -7.61
N LEU A 114 -0.18 -5.25 -6.86
CA LEU A 114 0.66 -6.45 -6.89
C LEU A 114 -0.12 -7.70 -6.45
N SER A 115 -0.91 -7.60 -5.39
CA SER A 115 -1.77 -8.70 -4.94
C SER A 115 -2.82 -9.08 -5.99
N ALA A 116 -3.38 -8.12 -6.71
CA ALA A 116 -4.32 -8.38 -7.81
C ALA A 116 -3.63 -9.12 -8.97
N ALA A 117 -2.41 -8.72 -9.34
CA ALA A 117 -1.60 -9.44 -10.32
C ALA A 117 -1.30 -10.89 -9.87
N GLY A 118 -1.00 -11.12 -8.59
CA GLY A 118 -0.82 -12.46 -8.03
C GLY A 118 -2.03 -13.39 -8.20
N ARG A 119 -3.25 -12.84 -8.05
CA ARG A 119 -4.49 -13.63 -8.13
C ARG A 119 -4.78 -14.17 -9.54
N THR A 120 -4.14 -13.64 -10.58
CA THR A 120 -4.33 -14.16 -11.94
C THR A 120 -3.64 -15.51 -12.14
N VAL A 121 -2.63 -15.84 -11.32
CA VAL A 121 -1.83 -17.06 -11.45
C VAL A 121 -1.95 -18.01 -10.25
N GLY A 122 -2.71 -17.67 -9.21
CA GLY A 122 -2.89 -18.55 -8.05
C GLY A 122 -4.10 -18.26 -7.18
N ARG A 123 -4.41 -19.22 -6.31
CA ARG A 123 -5.63 -19.23 -5.48
C ARG A 123 -5.52 -18.31 -4.27
N GLU A 124 -4.37 -18.35 -3.61
CA GLU A 124 -4.03 -17.49 -2.49
C GLU A 124 -2.82 -16.62 -2.83
N VAL A 125 -2.78 -15.41 -2.28
CA VAL A 125 -1.68 -14.47 -2.48
C VAL A 125 -1.23 -13.92 -1.13
N THR A 126 0.05 -14.10 -0.82
CA THR A 126 0.70 -13.53 0.35
C THR A 126 1.75 -12.53 -0.09
N LEU A 127 1.74 -11.37 0.56
CA LEU A 127 2.77 -10.36 0.37
C LEU A 127 3.81 -10.46 1.48
N VAL A 128 5.08 -10.38 1.10
CA VAL A 128 6.21 -10.37 2.03
C VAL A 128 7.00 -9.08 1.81
N SER A 129 7.38 -8.37 2.87
CA SER A 129 8.24 -7.21 2.72
C SER A 129 9.64 -7.65 2.29
N VAL A 130 10.31 -6.90 1.42
CA VAL A 130 11.71 -7.18 1.07
C VAL A 130 12.62 -7.25 2.31
N PRO A 131 12.50 -6.36 3.32
CA PRO A 131 13.30 -6.48 4.55
C PRO A 131 13.13 -7.80 5.29
N ASP A 132 11.91 -8.33 5.37
CA ASP A 132 11.66 -9.61 6.04
C ASP A 132 12.21 -10.79 5.23
N ALA A 133 12.03 -10.75 3.90
CA ALA A 133 12.57 -11.77 3.00
C ALA A 133 14.11 -11.82 3.07
N VAL A 134 14.75 -10.65 3.00
CA VAL A 134 16.20 -10.47 3.09
C VAL A 134 16.74 -10.93 4.44
N ARG A 135 16.09 -10.56 5.56
CA ARG A 135 16.45 -11.04 6.90
C ARG A 135 16.40 -12.57 6.98
N ARG A 136 15.33 -13.17 6.44
CA ARG A 136 15.14 -14.62 6.45
C ARG A 136 16.18 -15.34 5.58
N ALA A 137 16.51 -14.77 4.42
CA ALA A 137 17.55 -15.29 3.52
C ALA A 137 18.93 -15.28 4.20
N ALA A 138 19.24 -14.19 4.91
CA ALA A 138 20.50 -14.01 5.62
C ALA A 138 20.63 -14.84 6.93
N GLY A 139 19.62 -15.66 7.26
CA GLY A 139 19.59 -16.48 8.47
C GLY A 139 19.68 -15.66 9.75
N ALA A 140 19.17 -14.42 9.74
CA ALA A 140 19.29 -13.52 10.88
C ALA A 140 18.15 -13.74 11.88
N ASP A 141 18.52 -14.16 13.09
CA ASP A 141 17.62 -14.33 14.24
C ASP A 141 17.35 -13.01 14.99
N SER A 142 18.22 -12.01 14.77
CA SER A 142 18.08 -10.67 15.33
C SER A 142 17.61 -9.65 14.28
N GLU A 143 17.24 -8.47 14.75
CA GLU A 143 16.98 -7.31 13.89
C GLU A 143 18.21 -6.98 13.03
N VAL A 144 17.95 -6.63 11.77
CA VAL A 144 18.94 -6.18 10.78
C VAL A 144 18.46 -4.89 10.14
N ALA A 145 19.40 -4.04 9.73
CA ALA A 145 19.09 -2.90 8.89
C ALA A 145 19.10 -3.37 7.43
N VAL A 146 18.18 -2.88 6.62
CA VAL A 146 18.05 -3.24 5.20
C VAL A 146 18.08 -1.98 4.36
N LEU A 147 18.97 -1.96 3.38
CA LEU A 147 19.02 -0.95 2.32
C LEU A 147 18.55 -1.57 1.01
N GLU A 148 17.37 -1.17 0.56
CA GLU A 148 16.81 -1.50 -0.74
C GLU A 148 17.23 -0.43 -1.75
N VAL A 149 18.14 -0.77 -2.65
CA VAL A 149 18.67 0.15 -3.67
C VAL A 149 17.81 0.04 -4.93
N GLY A 150 17.12 1.12 -5.32
CA GLY A 150 16.44 1.22 -6.62
C GLY A 150 17.27 2.04 -7.63
N LEU A 151 16.76 2.23 -8.85
CA LEU A 151 17.53 2.95 -9.88
C LEU A 151 17.64 4.44 -9.60
N LEU A 152 16.55 5.05 -9.13
CA LEU A 152 16.47 6.50 -8.84
C LEU A 152 16.20 6.81 -7.37
N ALA A 153 15.78 5.82 -6.60
CA ALA A 153 15.44 6.00 -5.20
C ALA A 153 15.79 4.75 -4.40
N SER A 154 16.14 4.94 -3.14
CA SER A 154 16.49 3.86 -2.21
C SER A 154 15.62 3.92 -0.97
N THR A 155 15.54 2.82 -0.24
CA THR A 155 14.78 2.76 1.01
C THR A 155 15.62 2.08 2.09
N ALA A 156 15.76 2.75 3.22
CA ALA A 156 16.38 2.20 4.42
C ALA A 156 15.29 1.78 5.41
N SER A 157 15.41 0.60 6.01
CA SER A 157 14.44 0.08 6.98
C SER A 157 15.10 -0.82 8.02
N ALA A 158 14.43 -1.05 9.13
CA ALA A 158 14.75 -2.12 10.06
C ALA A 158 13.85 -3.34 9.77
N SER A 159 14.40 -4.53 9.77
CA SER A 159 13.62 -5.75 9.59
C SER A 159 12.57 -5.93 10.70
N GLY A 160 11.34 -6.32 10.36
CA GLY A 160 10.24 -6.40 11.32
C GLY A 160 9.63 -5.05 11.71
N SER A 161 10.19 -3.93 11.24
CA SER A 161 9.55 -2.62 11.30
C SER A 161 8.63 -2.40 10.11
N LEU A 162 7.56 -1.64 10.32
CA LEU A 162 6.73 -1.11 9.23
C LEU A 162 7.17 0.29 8.79
N ASP A 163 8.09 0.90 9.53
CA ASP A 163 8.64 2.21 9.23
C ASP A 163 9.90 2.07 8.37
N CYS A 164 10.07 3.01 7.45
CA CYS A 164 11.24 3.11 6.59
C CYS A 164 11.57 4.58 6.30
N VAL A 165 12.81 4.84 5.93
CA VAL A 165 13.28 6.12 5.40
C VAL A 165 13.42 5.97 3.89
N HIS A 166 12.62 6.73 3.15
CA HIS A 166 12.68 6.75 1.69
C HIS A 166 13.59 7.87 1.21
N LEU A 167 14.54 7.52 0.34
CA LEU A 167 15.51 8.42 -0.26
C LEU A 167 15.13 8.61 -1.73
N GLY A 168 14.17 9.50 -1.98
CA GLY A 168 13.54 9.67 -3.30
C GLY A 168 14.46 10.15 -4.42
N GLU A 169 15.62 10.74 -4.06
CA GLU A 169 16.60 11.30 -5.00
C GLU A 169 17.90 10.49 -5.09
N TRP A 170 17.98 9.36 -4.38
CA TRP A 170 19.22 8.60 -4.24
C TRP A 170 19.07 7.17 -4.74
N GLY A 171 19.60 6.90 -5.93
CA GLY A 171 19.51 5.62 -6.61
C GLY A 171 20.84 4.91 -6.78
N SER A 172 20.83 3.83 -7.56
CA SER A 172 22.01 3.01 -7.82
C SER A 172 23.12 3.76 -8.55
N ALA A 173 22.79 4.74 -9.39
CA ALA A 173 23.79 5.57 -10.07
C ALA A 173 24.62 6.39 -9.07
N ASP A 174 24.03 6.78 -7.93
CA ASP A 174 24.71 7.57 -6.91
C ASP A 174 25.73 6.75 -6.12
N LEU A 175 25.64 5.41 -6.16
CA LEU A 175 26.62 4.48 -5.60
C LEU A 175 27.87 4.34 -6.48
N CYS A 176 27.69 4.46 -7.80
CA CYS A 176 28.71 4.16 -8.80
C CYS A 176 29.75 5.27 -8.97
N LEU A 177 29.46 6.50 -8.54
CA LEU A 177 30.31 7.67 -8.82
C LEU A 177 31.55 7.79 -7.91
N GLY A 178 31.93 6.71 -7.22
CA GLY A 178 33.06 6.64 -6.30
C GLY A 178 34.34 6.02 -6.88
N GLY A 179 34.77 6.40 -8.10
CA GLY A 179 35.89 5.75 -8.80
C GLY A 179 36.83 6.66 -9.61
N GLY A 180 36.83 7.97 -9.37
CA GLY A 180 37.75 8.91 -10.03
C GLY A 180 39.06 9.10 -9.25
N GLU A 181 40.19 9.24 -9.94
CA GLU A 181 41.52 9.37 -9.33
C GLU A 181 41.60 10.63 -8.42
N GLY A 182 41.69 10.40 -7.10
CA GLY A 182 41.56 11.42 -6.04
C GLY A 182 40.51 11.11 -4.97
N ASP A 183 39.72 10.04 -5.16
CA ASP A 183 38.56 9.68 -4.34
C ASP A 183 38.86 8.62 -3.27
N PRO A 184 38.64 8.94 -1.99
CA PRO A 184 38.61 7.93 -0.95
C PRO A 184 37.31 8.11 -0.16
N THR A 185 36.18 7.51 -0.56
CA THR A 185 34.98 7.52 0.31
C THR A 185 34.63 8.93 0.78
N ASP A 186 34.35 9.87 -0.15
CA ASP A 186 34.25 11.32 0.10
C ASP A 186 33.80 11.67 1.53
N SER A 187 34.80 11.86 2.39
CA SER A 187 34.68 11.95 3.82
C SER A 187 34.32 13.38 4.16
N ALA A 188 33.03 13.68 4.06
CA ALA A 188 32.49 15.02 4.11
C ALA A 188 33.08 15.98 3.05
N THR A 189 32.22 16.77 2.43
CA THR A 189 32.70 17.95 1.70
C THR A 189 33.52 18.82 2.66
N ALA A 190 34.40 19.69 2.15
CA ALA A 190 35.17 20.63 3.00
C ALA A 190 34.28 21.52 3.91
N THR A 191 32.96 21.49 3.71
CA THR A 191 31.89 22.13 4.48
C THR A 191 31.27 21.27 5.59
N GLY A 192 31.65 19.99 5.73
CA GLY A 192 31.18 19.10 6.80
C GLY A 192 29.88 18.34 6.51
N GLU A 193 29.36 18.37 5.27
CA GLU A 193 28.16 17.63 4.88
C GLU A 193 28.49 16.18 4.54
N PRO A 194 27.60 15.20 4.82
CA PRO A 194 27.83 13.80 4.49
C PRO A 194 28.12 13.63 3.00
N GLY A 195 29.14 12.84 2.65
CA GLY A 195 29.30 12.36 1.28
C GLY A 195 28.11 11.46 0.89
N ARG A 196 28.00 11.10 -0.39
CA ARG A 196 26.85 10.33 -0.93
C ARG A 196 26.52 9.06 -0.14
N ALA A 197 27.55 8.29 0.24
CA ALA A 197 27.37 7.10 1.08
C ALA A 197 26.95 7.44 2.52
N GLY A 198 27.33 8.62 3.02
CA GLY A 198 26.93 9.14 4.32
C GLY A 198 25.43 9.43 4.42
N GLU A 199 24.78 9.83 3.33
CA GLU A 199 23.32 10.03 3.30
C GLU A 199 22.55 8.70 3.48
N TRP A 200 23.01 7.61 2.85
CA TRP A 200 22.43 6.29 3.12
C TRP A 200 22.71 5.80 4.53
N VAL A 201 23.89 6.08 5.08
CA VAL A 201 24.19 5.79 6.48
C VAL A 201 23.26 6.57 7.40
N ALA A 202 23.03 7.86 7.14
CA ALA A 202 22.11 8.69 7.91
C ALA A 202 20.68 8.13 7.85
N ALA A 203 20.22 7.72 6.67
CA ALA A 203 18.92 7.08 6.51
C ALA A 203 18.79 5.75 7.26
N LEU A 204 19.82 4.89 7.23
CA LEU A 204 19.86 3.65 8.00
C LEU A 204 19.85 3.93 9.51
N VAL A 205 20.58 4.95 9.97
CA VAL A 205 20.59 5.36 11.38
C VAL A 205 19.23 5.89 11.80
N ALA A 206 18.57 6.69 10.96
CA ALA A 206 17.23 7.19 11.21
C ALA A 206 16.18 6.07 11.22
N ALA A 207 16.31 5.08 10.33
CA ALA A 207 15.42 3.92 10.26
C ALA A 207 15.63 2.93 11.41
N CYS A 208 16.80 2.94 12.07
CA CYS A 208 17.17 2.00 13.12
C CYS A 208 17.48 2.72 14.45
N PRO A 209 16.46 3.02 15.28
CA PRO A 209 16.65 3.64 16.59
C PRO A 209 17.60 2.85 17.50
N ARG A 210 17.62 1.52 17.33
CA ARG A 210 18.62 0.62 17.91
C ARG A 210 19.49 0.11 16.77
N TRP A 211 20.78 0.43 16.80
CA TRP A 211 21.68 0.06 15.72
C TRP A 211 21.93 -1.47 15.70
N PRO A 212 21.64 -2.17 14.59
CA PRO A 212 21.85 -3.60 14.50
C PRO A 212 23.31 -3.93 14.14
N ALA A 213 23.73 -5.17 14.41
CA ALA A 213 25.08 -5.65 14.08
C ALA A 213 25.25 -5.95 12.57
N ARG A 214 24.15 -6.05 11.82
CA ARG A 214 24.16 -6.42 10.40
C ARG A 214 23.33 -5.43 9.59
N VAL A 215 23.89 -5.04 8.45
CA VAL A 215 23.23 -4.28 7.39
C VAL A 215 23.17 -5.19 6.17
N LEU A 216 21.99 -5.33 5.58
CA LEU A 216 21.76 -6.13 4.38
C LEU A 216 21.41 -5.19 3.23
N VAL A 217 22.02 -5.40 2.07
CA VAL A 217 21.81 -4.57 0.89
C VAL A 217 21.23 -5.42 -0.23
N THR A 218 20.19 -4.94 -0.91
CA THR A 218 19.56 -5.65 -2.03
C THR A 218 19.10 -4.66 -3.10
N GLY A 219 18.85 -5.13 -4.32
CA GLY A 219 18.28 -4.33 -5.40
C GLY A 219 19.27 -4.05 -6.54
N GLU A 220 19.20 -2.84 -7.09
CA GLU A 220 19.81 -2.41 -8.36
C GLU A 220 21.25 -1.88 -8.23
N GLY A 221 21.90 -2.10 -7.08
CA GLY A 221 23.25 -1.59 -6.81
C GLY A 221 24.34 -2.34 -7.57
N PRO A 222 25.45 -1.67 -7.94
CA PRO A 222 26.63 -2.37 -8.47
C PRO A 222 27.21 -3.34 -7.43
N ALA A 223 27.93 -4.36 -7.91
CA ALA A 223 28.70 -5.22 -7.02
C ALA A 223 29.70 -4.39 -6.20
N GLY A 224 29.74 -4.60 -4.89
CA GLY A 224 30.60 -3.85 -3.97
C GLY A 224 29.91 -2.66 -3.29
N THR A 225 28.64 -2.41 -3.57
CA THR A 225 27.77 -1.49 -2.81
C THR A 225 27.90 -1.70 -1.31
N GLY A 226 27.87 -2.96 -0.85
CA GLY A 226 28.01 -3.30 0.56
C GLY A 226 29.35 -2.86 1.15
N GLN A 227 30.45 -2.93 0.38
CA GLN A 227 31.77 -2.47 0.82
C GLN A 227 31.88 -0.95 0.87
N VAL A 228 31.24 -0.23 -0.05
CA VAL A 228 31.16 1.24 0.00
C VAL A 228 30.40 1.68 1.25
N LEU A 229 29.25 1.05 1.50
CA LEU A 229 28.43 1.34 2.68
C LEU A 229 29.18 1.00 3.98
N LEU A 230 29.88 -0.14 4.03
CA LEU A 230 30.66 -0.55 5.20
C LEU A 230 31.73 0.49 5.56
N ARG A 231 32.48 0.99 4.57
CA ARG A 231 33.49 2.03 4.79
C ARG A 231 32.87 3.33 5.32
N ALA A 232 31.70 3.72 4.82
CA ALA A 232 30.97 4.89 5.31
C ALA A 232 30.42 4.69 6.74
N LEU A 233 30.02 3.47 7.09
CA LEU A 233 29.62 3.12 8.45
C LEU A 233 30.80 3.16 9.42
N GLU A 234 31.95 2.64 9.03
CA GLU A 234 33.18 2.66 9.81
C GLU A 234 33.66 4.09 10.08
N SER A 235 33.64 4.96 9.06
CA SER A 235 33.98 6.38 9.23
C SER A 235 33.01 7.11 10.16
N GLY A 236 31.74 6.73 10.17
CA GLY A 236 30.72 7.18 11.12
C GLY A 236 30.79 6.53 12.51
N GLY A 237 31.82 5.72 12.82
CA GLY A 237 32.02 5.09 14.13
C GLY A 237 31.22 3.81 14.37
N ARG A 238 30.64 3.19 13.33
CA ARG A 238 29.84 1.95 13.41
C ARG A 238 30.67 0.70 13.02
N THR A 239 31.86 0.55 13.60
CA THR A 239 32.88 -0.45 13.21
C THR A 239 32.54 -1.91 13.51
N ALA A 240 31.50 -2.20 14.30
CA ALA A 240 31.05 -3.57 14.59
C ALA A 240 29.97 -4.08 13.61
N THR A 241 29.71 -3.35 12.53
CA THR A 241 28.63 -3.66 11.58
C THR A 241 29.16 -4.48 10.42
N VAL A 242 28.45 -5.53 10.02
CA VAL A 242 28.75 -6.25 8.77
C VAL A 242 27.73 -5.86 7.71
N ALA A 243 28.19 -5.45 6.53
CA ALA A 243 27.35 -5.23 5.36
C ALA A 243 27.38 -6.47 4.45
N THR A 244 26.22 -6.99 4.07
CA THR A 244 26.10 -8.15 3.18
C THR A 244 25.14 -7.85 2.05
N GLU A 245 25.57 -8.08 0.81
CA GLU A 245 24.69 -8.01 -0.36
C GLU A 245 23.85 -9.30 -0.46
N VAL A 246 22.57 -9.14 -0.74
CA VAL A 246 21.59 -10.23 -0.90
C VAL A 246 21.01 -10.12 -2.30
N SER A 247 21.16 -11.18 -3.09
CA SER A 247 20.69 -11.25 -4.47
C SER A 247 19.17 -11.44 -4.55
N GLY A 248 18.56 -11.07 -5.68
CA GLY A 248 17.12 -11.28 -5.89
C GLY A 248 16.69 -12.75 -5.76
N ALA A 249 17.55 -13.71 -6.14
CA ALA A 249 17.30 -15.14 -5.94
C ALA A 249 17.25 -15.51 -4.45
N GLU A 250 18.15 -14.95 -3.64
CA GLU A 250 18.13 -15.13 -2.18
C GLU A 250 16.91 -14.48 -1.54
N VAL A 251 16.48 -13.32 -2.02
CA VAL A 251 15.22 -12.68 -1.58
C VAL A 251 14.02 -13.60 -1.82
N VAL A 252 13.91 -14.21 -3.01
CA VAL A 252 12.86 -15.20 -3.31
C VAL A 252 12.93 -16.40 -2.36
N ALA A 253 14.13 -16.93 -2.10
CA ALA A 253 14.32 -18.05 -1.18
C ALA A 253 13.91 -17.69 0.26
N GLY A 254 14.26 -16.49 0.72
CA GLY A 254 13.87 -15.97 2.03
C GLY A 254 12.35 -15.79 2.16
N ALA A 255 11.70 -15.23 1.14
CA ALA A 255 10.25 -15.09 1.11
C ALA A 255 9.52 -16.44 1.15
N LEU A 256 10.00 -17.42 0.39
CA LEU A 256 9.46 -18.78 0.41
C LEU A 256 9.64 -19.43 1.78
N ALA A 257 10.79 -19.24 2.43
CA ALA A 257 11.07 -19.79 3.75
C ALA A 257 10.20 -19.18 4.87
N LEU A 258 9.72 -17.94 4.71
CA LEU A 258 8.78 -17.32 5.66
C LEU A 258 7.39 -17.95 5.61
N VAL A 259 6.91 -18.33 4.43
CA VAL A 259 5.57 -18.93 4.28
C VAL A 259 5.57 -20.46 4.41
N SER A 260 6.74 -21.08 4.23
CA SER A 260 6.92 -22.54 4.32
C SER A 260 7.34 -23.00 5.71
N ALA A 261 7.68 -22.09 6.62
CA ALA A 261 7.96 -22.43 8.00
C ALA A 261 6.70 -23.08 8.60
N PRO A 262 6.80 -24.27 9.22
CA PRO A 262 5.67 -24.84 9.93
C PRO A 262 5.20 -23.82 10.97
N LEU A 263 3.89 -23.57 11.01
CA LEU A 263 3.25 -22.90 12.15
C LEU A 263 3.85 -23.53 13.42
N PRO A 264 4.33 -22.75 14.40
CA PRO A 264 4.79 -23.31 15.66
C PRO A 264 3.68 -24.20 16.23
N THR A 265 3.82 -25.52 16.09
CA THR A 265 2.81 -26.49 16.51
C THR A 265 2.78 -26.66 18.03
N ALA A 266 3.65 -25.94 18.72
CA ALA A 266 3.64 -25.78 20.15
C ALA A 266 3.69 -24.27 20.44
N LEU A 267 2.61 -23.74 21.03
CA LEU A 267 2.83 -22.80 22.11
C LEU A 267 3.74 -23.55 23.10
N PRO A 268 4.88 -23.00 23.54
CA PRO A 268 5.58 -23.57 24.68
C PRO A 268 4.59 -23.59 25.84
N GLU A 269 4.04 -24.77 26.15
CA GLU A 269 3.49 -25.03 27.47
C GLU A 269 4.65 -24.78 28.44
N ALA A 270 4.48 -23.79 29.32
CA ALA A 270 5.45 -23.29 30.29
C ALA A 270 6.54 -22.32 29.77
N ALA A 271 6.16 -21.03 29.72
CA ALA A 271 6.97 -19.99 30.34
C ALA A 271 6.10 -18.94 31.06
N TRP A 272 5.03 -19.39 31.73
CA TRP A 272 4.66 -18.76 33.00
C TRP A 272 5.76 -19.12 34.00
N ARG A 273 6.91 -18.44 33.91
CA ARG A 273 7.72 -18.29 35.11
C ARG A 273 6.86 -17.47 36.04
N GLU A 274 6.53 -18.05 37.19
CA GLU A 274 6.20 -17.25 38.37
C GLU A 274 7.22 -16.10 38.43
N PRO A 275 6.78 -14.87 38.72
CA PRO A 275 7.69 -13.78 38.98
C PRO A 275 8.74 -14.28 39.97
N ALA A 276 10.00 -14.34 39.55
CA ALA A 276 11.07 -14.67 40.47
C ALA A 276 10.96 -13.70 41.64
N ASP A 277 10.92 -14.26 42.87
CA ASP A 277 10.91 -13.49 44.09
C ASP A 277 11.93 -12.34 43.97
N PRO A 278 11.51 -11.08 44.18
CA PRO A 278 12.45 -9.98 44.14
C PRO A 278 13.51 -10.23 45.22
N ALA A 279 14.76 -10.33 44.77
CA ALA A 279 15.91 -10.43 45.66
C ALA A 279 15.83 -9.32 46.74
N PRO A 280 16.20 -9.61 48.00
CA PRO A 280 16.03 -8.66 49.09
C PRO A 280 16.89 -7.41 48.85
N SER A 281 16.24 -6.29 48.54
CA SER A 281 16.85 -4.98 48.52
C SER A 281 17.21 -4.58 49.96
N ARG A 282 18.50 -4.64 50.29
CA ARG A 282 19.04 -3.96 51.46
C ARG A 282 18.99 -2.45 51.20
N GLY A 283 17.92 -1.80 51.64
CA GLY A 283 17.80 -0.35 51.68
C GLY A 283 17.03 0.04 52.94
N GLY A 284 17.73 0.68 53.88
CA GLY A 284 17.14 1.14 55.14
C GLY A 284 16.03 2.16 54.90
N SER A 285 14.93 1.99 55.64
CA SER A 285 13.96 3.07 55.88
C SER A 285 14.48 3.97 57.03
N PRO A 286 14.05 5.23 57.11
CA PRO A 286 12.80 5.45 57.83
C PRO A 286 11.91 6.56 57.27
N GLY A 287 10.59 6.47 57.53
CA GLY A 287 9.79 7.69 57.68
C GLY A 287 8.36 7.72 57.12
N ARG A 288 7.44 7.05 57.83
CA ARG A 288 6.06 7.49 58.15
C ARG A 288 5.03 7.84 57.04
N ARG A 289 3.99 6.99 57.05
CA ARG A 289 2.54 7.28 57.20
C ARG A 289 1.67 7.59 55.97
N ARG A 290 0.95 6.52 55.55
CA ARG A 290 -0.52 6.34 55.39
C ARG A 290 -1.34 7.43 54.71
N VAL A 291 -1.98 7.08 53.58
CA VAL A 291 -3.44 6.97 53.29
C VAL A 291 -3.51 6.22 51.93
N ALA A 292 -3.92 4.96 51.77
CA ALA A 292 -5.18 4.25 52.03
C ALA A 292 -6.40 4.76 51.24
N ALA A 293 -6.61 4.22 50.03
CA ALA A 293 -7.88 3.70 49.46
C ALA A 293 -7.64 3.43 47.96
N ALA A 294 -7.63 2.18 47.48
CA ALA A 294 -8.79 1.32 47.23
C ALA A 294 -9.68 1.91 46.11
N LEU A 295 -10.10 1.20 45.06
CA LEU A 295 -10.09 -0.23 44.74
C LEU A 295 -10.58 -0.34 43.29
N ALA A 296 -10.06 -1.35 42.57
CA ALA A 296 -10.80 -2.29 41.70
C ALA A 296 -11.62 -1.71 40.51
N ALA A 297 -11.89 -2.42 39.42
CA ALA A 297 -11.88 -3.84 39.17
C ALA A 297 -11.73 -4.04 37.64
N VAL A 298 -10.89 -4.98 37.19
CA VAL A 298 -11.29 -6.30 36.66
C VAL A 298 -11.79 -6.19 35.21
N ALA A 299 -10.94 -6.55 34.25
CA ALA A 299 -10.80 -7.89 33.66
C ALA A 299 -11.97 -8.19 32.70
N ALA A 300 -11.69 -8.30 31.41
CA ALA A 300 -11.35 -9.56 30.73
C ALA A 300 -12.57 -10.09 29.98
N VAL A 301 -12.34 -11.13 29.17
CA VAL A 301 -13.30 -11.91 28.37
C VAL A 301 -13.46 -11.34 26.95
N THR A 302 -12.60 -11.76 26.00
CA THR A 302 -12.75 -12.94 25.10
C THR A 302 -13.98 -12.81 24.18
N GLY A 303 -13.89 -12.94 22.86
CA GLY A 303 -13.40 -14.10 22.11
C GLY A 303 -14.59 -14.78 21.40
N LEU A 304 -14.33 -15.41 20.26
CA LEU A 304 -15.24 -16.15 19.34
C LEU A 304 -16.13 -15.30 18.43
N ALA A 305 -16.12 -15.42 17.09
CA ALA A 305 -16.23 -16.59 16.18
C ALA A 305 -17.62 -17.25 16.16
N VAL A 306 -17.96 -17.84 15.00
CA VAL A 306 -19.20 -18.55 14.55
C VAL A 306 -19.98 -17.72 13.52
N VAL A 307 -19.98 -18.01 12.21
CA VAL A 307 -20.45 -19.18 11.41
C VAL A 307 -21.98 -19.31 11.33
N GLY A 308 -22.49 -19.47 10.10
CA GLY A 308 -23.84 -19.98 9.78
C GLY A 308 -24.60 -19.06 8.83
N ALA A 309 -24.65 -19.37 7.52
CA ALA A 309 -25.54 -20.34 6.87
C ALA A 309 -26.90 -19.73 6.49
N GLY A 310 -27.30 -19.97 5.23
CA GLY A 310 -28.22 -19.14 4.48
C GLY A 310 -29.71 -19.42 4.63
N VAL A 311 -30.49 -18.72 3.81
CA VAL A 311 -31.87 -19.09 3.43
C VAL A 311 -32.10 -18.67 1.98
N LEU A 312 -32.64 -19.62 1.20
CA LEU A 312 -33.18 -19.53 -0.15
C LEU A 312 -34.43 -18.63 -0.23
N HIS A 313 -34.64 -18.00 -1.39
CA HIS A 313 -35.90 -17.96 -2.17
C HIS A 313 -35.50 -17.38 -3.54
N SER A 314 -35.37 -18.17 -4.62
CA SER A 314 -36.37 -18.85 -5.45
C SER A 314 -37.41 -17.93 -6.08
N GLN A 315 -37.64 -18.22 -7.38
CA GLN A 315 -38.69 -17.77 -8.29
C GLN A 315 -38.43 -16.46 -9.02
N ASP A 316 -38.78 -16.32 -10.28
CA ASP A 316 -38.95 -17.21 -11.43
C ASP A 316 -39.17 -16.22 -12.58
N GLY A 317 -38.58 -16.46 -13.74
CA GLY A 317 -38.71 -15.54 -14.87
C GLY A 317 -38.13 -16.13 -16.14
N THR A 318 -38.82 -17.14 -16.64
CA THR A 318 -38.54 -17.85 -17.88
C THR A 318 -38.45 -16.93 -19.09
N ALA A 319 -37.37 -17.12 -19.85
CA ALA A 319 -37.27 -17.20 -21.31
C ALA A 319 -38.20 -16.34 -22.18
N THR A 320 -37.59 -15.57 -23.08
CA THR A 320 -37.69 -15.83 -24.52
C THR A 320 -36.43 -15.37 -25.24
N ALA A 321 -35.85 -16.29 -26.01
CA ALA A 321 -34.82 -16.04 -27.00
C ALA A 321 -35.44 -15.68 -28.36
N GLY A 322 -34.63 -15.06 -29.21
CA GLY A 322 -34.82 -14.94 -30.66
C GLY A 322 -35.34 -13.57 -31.08
N SER A 323 -35.01 -13.05 -32.25
CA SER A 323 -34.11 -13.47 -33.32
C SER A 323 -34.09 -12.29 -34.31
N THR A 324 -33.00 -12.17 -35.05
CA THR A 324 -32.73 -11.32 -36.23
C THR A 324 -33.93 -10.77 -37.01
N ALA A 325 -33.83 -9.50 -37.42
CA ALA A 325 -34.13 -9.07 -38.79
C ALA A 325 -33.45 -7.73 -39.12
N ALA A 326 -32.81 -7.68 -40.29
CA ALA A 326 -32.11 -6.53 -40.85
C ALA A 326 -33.00 -5.71 -41.80
N TRP A 327 -32.81 -4.38 -41.75
CA TRP A 327 -33.00 -3.33 -42.79
C TRP A 327 -34.37 -3.14 -43.49
N PRO A 328 -34.67 -1.97 -44.13
CA PRO A 328 -33.76 -0.91 -44.62
C PRO A 328 -34.14 0.55 -44.28
N ALA A 329 -33.21 1.45 -44.61
CA ALA A 329 -33.39 2.90 -44.65
C ALA A 329 -34.33 3.36 -45.78
N PRO A 330 -34.92 4.56 -45.66
CA PRO A 330 -35.24 5.37 -46.83
C PRO A 330 -34.60 6.77 -46.82
N ALA A 331 -34.06 7.07 -48.00
CA ALA A 331 -33.87 8.32 -48.72
C ALA A 331 -34.01 9.70 -48.04
N ALA A 332 -33.01 10.53 -48.35
CA ALA A 332 -33.02 11.97 -48.21
C ALA A 332 -34.12 12.66 -49.04
N GLY A 333 -34.76 13.66 -48.44
CA GLY A 333 -35.60 14.68 -49.07
C GLY A 333 -35.29 16.06 -48.47
N PRO A 334 -35.60 17.17 -49.15
CA PRO A 334 -34.88 18.44 -49.04
C PRO A 334 -35.29 19.29 -47.83
N ALA A 335 -34.39 20.18 -47.45
CA ALA A 335 -34.53 21.15 -46.37
C ALA A 335 -35.70 22.13 -46.60
N GLU A 336 -36.53 22.31 -45.58
CA GLU A 336 -37.43 23.45 -45.45
C GLU A 336 -37.19 24.12 -44.10
N SER A 337 -36.53 25.28 -44.16
CA SER A 337 -36.18 26.13 -43.03
C SER A 337 -37.42 26.94 -42.64
N VAL A 338 -38.17 26.47 -41.64
CA VAL A 338 -39.16 27.28 -40.93
C VAL A 338 -38.57 27.67 -39.58
N ALA A 339 -38.30 28.96 -39.42
CA ALA A 339 -37.89 29.56 -38.17
C ALA A 339 -39.03 29.44 -37.15
N ALA A 340 -38.82 28.62 -36.12
CA ALA A 340 -39.69 28.51 -34.97
C ALA A 340 -38.97 29.02 -33.72
N GLU A 341 -39.71 29.83 -32.97
CA GLU A 341 -39.45 30.48 -31.70
C GLU A 341 -38.69 29.59 -30.69
N PRO A 342 -37.71 30.12 -29.92
CA PRO A 342 -36.90 29.30 -29.04
C PRO A 342 -37.79 28.60 -28.01
N PRO A 343 -37.72 27.26 -27.86
CA PRO A 343 -38.42 26.60 -26.78
C PRO A 343 -37.83 27.12 -25.47
N VAL A 344 -38.71 27.60 -24.59
CA VAL A 344 -38.41 27.75 -23.16
C VAL A 344 -37.81 26.43 -22.72
N ALA A 345 -36.48 26.41 -22.55
CA ALA A 345 -35.79 25.29 -21.99
C ALA A 345 -36.40 25.08 -20.61
N GLN A 346 -37.26 24.08 -20.48
CA GLN A 346 -37.56 23.50 -19.20
C GLN A 346 -36.20 23.14 -18.63
N HIS A 347 -35.76 23.91 -17.65
CA HIS A 347 -34.59 23.61 -16.85
C HIS A 347 -34.96 22.31 -16.13
N VAL A 348 -34.67 21.18 -16.77
CA VAL A 348 -34.58 19.90 -16.09
C VAL A 348 -33.47 20.13 -15.10
N ALA A 349 -33.83 20.35 -13.83
CA ALA A 349 -32.85 20.45 -12.77
C ALA A 349 -31.91 19.24 -12.94
N PRO A 350 -30.59 19.43 -13.06
CA PRO A 350 -29.69 18.32 -13.27
C PRO A 350 -29.92 17.32 -12.15
N LYS A 351 -30.29 16.08 -12.51
CA LYS A 351 -30.51 15.00 -11.55
C LYS A 351 -29.23 14.87 -10.75
N THR A 352 -29.25 15.33 -9.49
CA THR A 352 -28.08 15.27 -8.63
C THR A 352 -27.77 13.79 -8.41
N GLU A 353 -26.68 13.33 -9.00
CA GLU A 353 -26.19 11.97 -8.80
C GLU A 353 -25.86 11.78 -7.30
N ARG A 354 -26.28 10.64 -6.74
CA ARG A 354 -26.07 10.30 -5.33
C ARG A 354 -25.19 9.06 -5.24
N GLY A 355 -24.20 9.11 -4.36
CA GLY A 355 -23.41 7.97 -3.97
C GLY A 355 -23.84 7.49 -2.58
N ALA A 356 -23.88 6.18 -2.36
CA ALA A 356 -24.34 5.61 -1.10
C ALA A 356 -23.48 4.44 -0.61
N VAL A 357 -23.34 4.37 0.71
CA VAL A 357 -22.73 3.27 1.46
C VAL A 357 -23.65 2.90 2.63
N GLY A 358 -24.20 1.68 2.61
CA GLY A 358 -25.19 1.24 3.58
C GLY A 358 -26.35 2.24 3.75
N ARG A 359 -26.47 2.82 4.96
CA ARG A 359 -27.54 3.80 5.28
C ARG A 359 -27.14 5.25 5.02
N VAL A 360 -25.92 5.49 4.56
CA VAL A 360 -25.37 6.84 4.39
C VAL A 360 -25.26 7.18 2.91
N GLU A 361 -25.77 8.34 2.52
CA GLU A 361 -25.68 8.85 1.15
C GLU A 361 -25.16 10.28 1.11
N LEU A 362 -24.57 10.68 -0.02
CA LEU A 362 -24.17 12.06 -0.31
C LEU A 362 -24.44 12.42 -1.77
N ALA A 363 -24.47 13.71 -2.08
CA ALA A 363 -24.49 14.18 -3.46
C ALA A 363 -23.08 14.11 -4.07
N VAL A 364 -22.96 13.50 -5.24
CA VAL A 364 -21.71 13.45 -5.99
C VAL A 364 -21.42 14.85 -6.56
N PRO A 365 -20.29 15.49 -6.21
CA PRO A 365 -19.97 16.82 -6.73
C PRO A 365 -19.78 16.81 -8.26
N PRO A 366 -20.06 17.90 -8.99
CA PRO A 366 -19.82 17.98 -10.43
C PRO A 366 -18.36 17.71 -10.80
N GLY A 367 -18.11 16.89 -11.83
CA GLY A 367 -16.76 16.49 -12.25
C GLY A 367 -16.15 15.37 -11.41
N TRP A 368 -16.98 14.67 -10.62
CA TRP A 368 -16.62 13.50 -9.84
C TRP A 368 -17.51 12.32 -10.19
N GLY A 369 -16.95 11.12 -10.11
CA GLY A 369 -17.66 9.86 -10.30
C GLY A 369 -17.32 8.84 -9.22
N GLU A 370 -18.23 7.90 -8.97
CA GLU A 370 -17.98 6.77 -8.07
C GLU A 370 -16.97 5.79 -8.66
N ARG A 371 -15.97 5.40 -7.88
CA ARG A 371 -15.04 4.32 -8.25
C ARG A 371 -15.72 2.97 -8.07
N VAL A 372 -16.29 2.45 -9.15
CA VAL A 372 -16.96 1.14 -9.18
C VAL A 372 -15.98 -0.02 -8.97
N ALA A 373 -14.75 0.10 -9.49
CA ALA A 373 -13.73 -0.93 -9.36
C ALA A 373 -13.17 -1.00 -7.92
N GLY A 374 -13.36 -2.15 -7.25
CA GLY A 374 -12.86 -2.37 -5.88
C GLY A 374 -13.78 -1.83 -4.78
N ARG A 375 -15.07 -1.64 -5.08
CA ARG A 375 -16.11 -1.19 -4.14
C ARG A 375 -16.11 -2.03 -2.85
N ARG A 376 -16.23 -1.35 -1.71
CA ARG A 376 -16.35 -1.96 -0.38
C ARG A 376 -17.77 -1.72 0.16
N PRO A 377 -18.35 -2.64 0.94
CA PRO A 377 -19.70 -2.46 1.49
C PRO A 377 -19.79 -1.32 2.52
N ASP A 378 -18.69 -0.96 3.16
CA ASP A 378 -18.57 0.04 4.22
C ASP A 378 -17.87 1.34 3.77
N ARG A 379 -17.48 1.43 2.50
CA ARG A 379 -16.78 2.60 1.95
C ARG A 379 -17.15 2.89 0.49
N LEU A 380 -17.55 4.14 0.27
CA LEU A 380 -17.67 4.78 -1.03
C LEU A 380 -16.41 5.63 -1.30
N GLU A 381 -15.95 5.64 -2.55
CA GLU A 381 -14.83 6.46 -3.01
C GLU A 381 -15.23 7.18 -4.29
N LEU A 382 -15.17 8.52 -4.26
CA LEU A 382 -15.33 9.37 -5.44
C LEU A 382 -13.96 9.80 -5.94
N VAL A 383 -13.82 9.77 -7.27
CA VAL A 383 -12.63 10.20 -8.00
C VAL A 383 -13.01 11.32 -8.96
N ARG A 384 -12.05 12.17 -9.31
CA ARG A 384 -12.28 13.18 -10.35
C ARG A 384 -12.39 12.51 -11.72
N ASP A 385 -13.30 13.01 -12.53
CA ASP A 385 -13.51 12.52 -13.91
C ASP A 385 -12.30 12.84 -14.80
N ASP A 386 -11.65 13.98 -14.54
CA ASP A 386 -10.40 14.39 -15.21
C ASP A 386 -9.18 13.54 -14.82
N GLY A 387 -9.36 12.63 -13.86
CA GLY A 387 -8.32 11.72 -13.44
C GLY A 387 -7.27 12.28 -12.49
N GLY A 388 -7.46 13.50 -11.98
CA GLY A 388 -6.58 14.10 -10.98
C GLY A 388 -6.46 13.26 -9.70
N PRO A 389 -5.44 13.48 -8.86
CA PRO A 389 -5.11 12.62 -7.72
C PRO A 389 -6.05 12.77 -6.52
N ALA A 390 -6.93 13.78 -6.50
CA ALA A 390 -7.81 14.04 -5.37
C ALA A 390 -8.93 12.99 -5.21
N ARG A 391 -9.31 12.69 -3.97
CA ARG A 391 -10.35 11.69 -3.64
C ARG A 391 -11.31 12.23 -2.58
N ILE A 392 -12.58 11.84 -2.66
CA ILE A 392 -13.55 12.00 -1.57
C ILE A 392 -13.98 10.61 -1.10
N LEU A 393 -13.85 10.35 0.20
CA LEU A 393 -14.15 9.08 0.84
C LEU A 393 -15.35 9.25 1.74
N LEU A 394 -16.32 8.33 1.65
CA LEU A 394 -17.40 8.22 2.61
C LEU A 394 -17.33 6.83 3.25
N VAL A 395 -17.17 6.80 4.56
CA VAL A 395 -17.05 5.57 5.36
C VAL A 395 -18.16 5.56 6.40
N GLN A 396 -18.86 4.43 6.50
CA GLN A 396 -19.80 4.18 7.59
C GLN A 396 -19.25 3.10 8.53
N LYS A 397 -19.49 3.26 9.82
CA LYS A 397 -19.18 2.23 10.83
C LYS A 397 -20.29 2.17 11.87
N GLU A 398 -20.79 0.98 12.15
CA GLU A 398 -21.71 0.75 13.27
C GLU A 398 -21.00 0.94 14.61
N LEU A 399 -21.66 1.67 15.50
CA LEU A 399 -21.20 1.91 16.86
C LEU A 399 -21.82 0.92 17.82
N THR A 400 -21.09 0.61 18.89
CA THR A 400 -21.63 -0.11 20.04
C THR A 400 -22.84 0.65 20.59
N PRO A 401 -23.94 -0.05 20.97
CA PRO A 401 -25.11 0.62 21.55
C PRO A 401 -24.74 1.57 22.69
N GLY A 402 -25.20 2.83 22.60
CA GLY A 402 -24.92 3.87 23.58
C GLY A 402 -23.58 4.61 23.40
N ALA A 403 -22.76 4.27 22.40
CA ALA A 403 -21.58 5.05 22.07
C ALA A 403 -21.97 6.35 21.33
N ASP A 404 -21.39 7.46 21.75
CA ASP A 404 -21.63 8.81 21.25
C ASP A 404 -20.37 9.40 20.60
N LEU A 405 -20.47 10.66 20.16
CA LEU A 405 -19.34 11.37 19.54
C LEU A 405 -18.14 11.51 20.50
N ASP A 406 -18.36 11.54 21.82
CA ASP A 406 -17.28 11.60 22.81
C ASP A 406 -16.52 10.27 22.93
N ALA A 407 -17.22 9.15 22.82
CA ALA A 407 -16.59 7.83 22.70
C ALA A 407 -15.74 7.72 21.41
N VAL A 408 -16.23 8.25 20.29
CA VAL A 408 -15.46 8.34 19.04
C VAL A 408 -14.25 9.25 19.23
N ALA A 409 -14.41 10.42 19.86
CA ALA A 409 -13.32 11.35 20.12
C ALA A 409 -12.22 10.74 20.98
N ARG A 410 -12.57 9.98 22.04
CA ARG A 410 -11.58 9.24 22.85
C ARG A 410 -10.79 8.23 22.02
N THR A 411 -11.49 7.49 21.16
CA THR A 411 -10.84 6.51 20.25
C THR A 411 -9.88 7.19 19.27
N LEU A 412 -10.27 8.34 18.69
CA LEU A 412 -9.42 9.10 17.78
C LEU A 412 -8.22 9.73 18.49
N ARG A 413 -8.39 10.26 19.71
CA ARG A 413 -7.27 10.78 20.53
C ARG A 413 -6.23 9.70 20.80
N GLN A 414 -6.68 8.49 21.14
CA GLN A 414 -5.79 7.36 21.35
C GLN A 414 -5.00 7.03 20.07
N ARG A 415 -5.67 6.93 18.92
CA ARG A 415 -5.00 6.67 17.63
C ARG A 415 -3.97 7.74 17.25
N ILE A 416 -4.27 9.01 17.54
CA ILE A 416 -3.35 10.13 17.30
C ILE A 416 -2.14 10.04 18.22
N ALA A 417 -2.34 9.73 19.50
CA ALA A 417 -1.24 9.54 20.45
C ALA A 417 -0.31 8.37 20.05
N GLU A 418 -0.89 7.30 19.49
CA GLU A 418 -0.14 6.14 18.99
C GLU A 418 0.63 6.43 17.69
N ARG A 419 0.15 7.37 16.85
CA ARG A 419 0.73 7.66 15.52
C ARG A 419 0.72 9.17 15.19
N PRO A 420 1.43 10.02 15.94
CA PRO A 420 1.37 11.48 15.79
C PRO A 420 1.94 12.00 14.47
N GLY A 421 2.79 11.22 13.79
CA GLY A 421 3.29 11.53 12.45
C GLY A 421 2.27 11.27 11.33
N VAL A 422 1.22 10.48 11.60
CA VAL A 422 0.21 10.07 10.62
C VAL A 422 -1.12 10.75 10.88
N PHE A 423 -1.57 10.84 12.13
CA PHE A 423 -2.81 11.51 12.49
C PHE A 423 -2.52 12.72 13.38
N ARG A 424 -3.14 13.85 13.08
CA ARG A 424 -2.91 15.10 13.83
C ARG A 424 -4.14 16.01 13.80
N SER A 425 -4.07 17.08 14.59
CA SER A 425 -5.04 18.19 14.55
C SER A 425 -6.49 17.77 14.81
N LEU A 426 -6.73 16.92 15.82
CA LEU A 426 -8.10 16.57 16.21
C LEU A 426 -8.77 17.73 16.95
N GLU A 427 -9.86 18.21 16.37
CA GLU A 427 -10.66 19.30 16.89
C GLU A 427 -12.14 18.92 16.90
N ARG A 428 -12.90 19.53 17.81
CA ARG A 428 -14.36 19.46 17.78
C ARG A 428 -14.84 20.74 17.10
N ALA A 429 -15.44 20.59 15.93
CA ALA A 429 -15.90 21.70 15.12
C ALA A 429 -17.26 21.33 14.50
N PRO A 430 -18.23 22.27 14.48
CA PRO A 430 -19.49 22.01 13.81
C PRO A 430 -19.26 21.87 12.30
N ALA A 431 -19.84 20.83 11.70
CA ALA A 431 -19.86 20.64 10.25
C ALA A 431 -21.32 20.71 9.79
N ASP A 432 -21.67 21.77 9.07
CA ASP A 432 -23.02 21.96 8.51
C ASP A 432 -24.14 21.88 9.58
N GLY A 433 -23.95 22.59 10.69
CA GLY A 433 -24.92 22.63 11.80
C GLY A 433 -24.96 21.36 12.67
N ARG A 434 -24.13 20.34 12.38
CA ARG A 434 -24.01 19.11 13.18
C ARG A 434 -22.75 19.13 14.03
N GLU A 435 -22.82 18.55 15.23
CA GLU A 435 -21.62 18.35 16.04
C GLU A 435 -20.71 17.31 15.36
N ALA A 436 -19.46 17.70 15.10
CA ALA A 436 -18.51 16.85 14.40
C ALA A 436 -17.10 16.97 15.00
N LEU A 437 -16.27 16.00 14.62
CA LEU A 437 -14.83 15.97 14.86
C LEU A 437 -14.12 16.15 13.52
N THR A 438 -13.08 16.97 13.51
CA THR A 438 -12.20 17.14 12.36
C THR A 438 -10.80 16.68 12.74
N TYR A 439 -10.10 16.04 11.81
CA TYR A 439 -8.68 15.71 11.99
C TYR A 439 -7.97 15.56 10.64
N ARG A 440 -6.65 15.60 10.66
CA ARG A 440 -5.80 15.39 9.48
C ARG A 440 -5.12 14.03 9.56
N GLU A 441 -5.12 13.32 8.44
CA GLU A 441 -4.30 12.14 8.21
C GLU A 441 -3.25 12.46 7.14
N ILE A 442 -2.01 12.03 7.33
CA ILE A 442 -0.91 12.09 6.37
C ILE A 442 -0.58 10.64 6.02
N PRO A 443 -1.23 10.06 5.00
CA PRO A 443 -0.94 8.68 4.59
C PRO A 443 0.48 8.51 4.06
N ASP A 444 1.02 9.57 3.46
CA ASP A 444 2.35 9.71 2.88
C ASP A 444 2.74 11.21 2.84
N PRO A 445 4.03 11.58 2.71
CA PRO A 445 4.48 12.97 2.83
C PRO A 445 3.84 13.95 1.84
N ASP A 446 3.43 13.46 0.68
CA ASP A 446 2.89 14.27 -0.41
C ASP A 446 1.37 14.32 -0.41
N SER A 447 0.70 13.55 0.46
CA SER A 447 -0.76 13.46 0.54
C SER A 447 -1.30 13.74 1.93
N GLU A 448 -2.44 14.41 1.96
CA GLU A 448 -3.17 14.70 3.17
C GLU A 448 -4.64 14.36 2.98
N VAL A 449 -5.25 13.78 4.02
CA VAL A 449 -6.69 13.61 4.13
C VAL A 449 -7.23 14.49 5.24
N ARG A 450 -8.22 15.33 4.92
CA ARG A 450 -9.00 16.08 5.92
C ARG A 450 -10.29 15.34 6.20
N TRP A 451 -10.43 14.86 7.43
CA TRP A 451 -11.56 14.06 7.88
C TRP A 451 -12.59 14.90 8.62
N HIS A 452 -13.86 14.62 8.36
CA HIS A 452 -15.03 15.13 9.08
C HIS A 452 -15.85 13.95 9.57
N VAL A 453 -16.05 13.86 10.88
CA VAL A 453 -16.67 12.70 11.53
C VAL A 453 -17.82 13.16 12.40
N TYR A 454 -19.00 12.56 12.22
CA TYR A 454 -20.15 12.78 13.09
C TYR A 454 -20.83 11.45 13.42
N VAL A 455 -21.67 11.47 14.45
CA VAL A 455 -22.46 10.31 14.86
C VAL A 455 -23.93 10.56 14.59
N ALA A 456 -24.59 9.61 13.93
CA ALA A 456 -26.02 9.65 13.63
C ALA A 456 -26.59 8.23 13.61
N ASP A 457 -27.72 7.99 14.28
CA ASP A 457 -28.46 6.72 14.26
C ASP A 457 -27.62 5.47 14.53
N GLY A 458 -26.72 5.57 15.52
CA GLY A 458 -25.80 4.49 15.90
C GLY A 458 -24.66 4.24 14.90
N LEU A 459 -24.44 5.15 13.95
CA LEU A 459 -23.34 5.11 12.99
C LEU A 459 -22.32 6.21 13.26
N GLN A 460 -21.04 5.87 13.13
CA GLN A 460 -20.00 6.83 12.85
C GLN A 460 -19.94 7.05 11.34
N VAL A 461 -20.25 8.26 10.90
CA VAL A 461 -20.11 8.69 9.51
C VAL A 461 -18.82 9.49 9.38
N SER A 462 -17.94 9.09 8.46
CA SER A 462 -16.65 9.75 8.23
C SER A 462 -16.50 10.14 6.77
N VAL A 463 -16.39 11.43 6.48
CA VAL A 463 -16.10 11.99 5.15
C VAL A 463 -14.64 12.43 5.12
N GLY A 464 -13.84 11.85 4.23
CA GLY A 464 -12.41 12.13 4.10
C GLY A 464 -12.07 12.71 2.73
N CYS A 465 -11.46 13.88 2.69
CA CYS A 465 -11.08 14.53 1.45
C CYS A 465 -9.56 14.50 1.31
N GLN A 466 -9.08 13.71 0.35
CA GLN A 466 -7.66 13.49 0.09
C GLN A 466 -7.17 14.38 -1.04
N SER A 467 -6.11 15.15 -0.78
CA SER A 467 -5.40 15.94 -1.77
C SER A 467 -3.89 15.68 -1.69
N LEU A 468 -3.15 16.23 -2.66
CA LEU A 468 -1.73 16.49 -2.43
C LEU A 468 -1.58 17.59 -1.37
N ALA A 469 -0.48 17.58 -0.61
CA ALA A 469 -0.27 18.44 0.56
C ALA A 469 -0.54 19.93 0.29
N ASP A 470 -0.14 20.42 -0.90
CA ASP A 470 -0.26 21.84 -1.30
C ASP A 470 -1.41 22.12 -2.29
N ARG A 471 -2.32 21.17 -2.49
CA ARG A 471 -3.41 21.27 -3.50
C ARG A 471 -4.81 21.21 -2.88
N TRP A 472 -4.94 21.54 -1.60
CA TRP A 472 -6.23 21.51 -0.90
C TRP A 472 -7.30 22.41 -1.56
N GLU A 473 -6.90 23.60 -2.00
CA GLU A 473 -7.84 24.59 -2.56
C GLU A 473 -8.57 24.08 -3.82
N ASP A 474 -7.96 23.17 -4.58
CA ASP A 474 -8.58 22.54 -5.75
C ASP A 474 -9.70 21.55 -5.39
N LEU A 475 -9.72 21.08 -4.14
CA LEU A 475 -10.64 20.07 -3.61
C LEU A 475 -11.68 20.67 -2.66
N ALA A 476 -11.35 21.78 -1.98
CA ALA A 476 -12.13 22.34 -0.87
C ALA A 476 -13.63 22.48 -1.17
N GLY A 477 -13.98 23.08 -2.32
CA GLY A 477 -15.38 23.28 -2.70
C GLY A 477 -16.18 21.98 -2.91
N ALA A 478 -15.57 20.98 -3.55
CA ALA A 478 -16.20 19.68 -3.75
C ALA A 478 -16.32 18.89 -2.44
N CYS A 479 -15.32 19.00 -1.56
CA CYS A 479 -15.33 18.42 -0.23
C CYS A 479 -16.47 19.01 0.62
N ASP A 480 -16.60 20.33 0.64
CA ASP A 480 -17.67 21.02 1.37
C ASP A 480 -19.06 20.61 0.89
N GLN A 481 -19.25 20.47 -0.43
CA GLN A 481 -20.50 19.97 -0.99
C GLN A 481 -20.82 18.54 -0.52
N ALA A 482 -19.82 17.65 -0.53
CA ALA A 482 -19.99 16.27 -0.08
C ALA A 482 -20.37 16.23 1.42
N ILE A 483 -19.68 16.99 2.26
CA ILE A 483 -19.96 17.07 3.71
C ILE A 483 -21.39 17.56 3.97
N ARG A 484 -21.78 18.69 3.35
CA ARG A 484 -23.12 19.28 3.53
C ARG A 484 -24.25 18.36 3.05
N SER A 485 -24.04 17.67 1.94
CA SER A 485 -25.07 16.79 1.36
C SER A 485 -25.17 15.41 2.02
N THR A 486 -24.24 15.06 2.92
CA THR A 486 -24.25 13.74 3.55
C THR A 486 -25.45 13.58 4.48
N SER A 487 -26.23 12.51 4.30
CA SER A 487 -27.40 12.19 5.12
C SER A 487 -27.47 10.70 5.48
N VAL A 488 -28.16 10.38 6.56
CA VAL A 488 -28.39 9.00 7.02
C VAL A 488 -29.87 8.67 6.85
N THR A 489 -30.17 7.57 6.18
CA THR A 489 -31.53 7.05 6.05
C THR A 489 -31.87 6.27 7.32
N LEU A 490 -32.98 6.63 7.94
CA LEU A 490 -33.51 5.90 9.11
C LEU A 490 -33.83 4.46 8.72
N GLY A 491 -33.40 3.53 9.56
CA GLY A 491 -33.62 2.09 9.40
C GLY A 491 -34.91 1.61 10.02
#